data_AF-A0A7X4ANC8-F1
#
_entry.id   AF-A0A7X4ANC8-F1
#
_cell.length_a   1.000
_cell.length_b   1.000
_cell.length_c   1.000
_cell.angle_alpha   90.00
_cell.angle_beta   90.00
_cell.angle_gamma   90.00
#
_symmetry.space_group_name_H-M   'P 1'
#
loop_
_entity.id
_entity.type
_entity.pdbx_description
1 polymer ?
#
loop_
_entity_poly.entity_id
_entity_poly.type
_entity_poly.pdbx_seq_one_letter_code
_entity_poly.pdbx_strand_id
1 'polypeptide(L)'
;MDFILNGIQDIVNLLFLAAIIGTIGVSWLYAHRLKKQHGSDFPWNKTAMIVGIEVLLWIGFTIFWGFVKAFWLPIVIVAIIAIVLISRKKRKYV
;
A
#
# COMPACT_ATOMS: atom_id res chain seq x y z
N MET A 1 -19.63 2.82 10.18
CA MET A 1 -18.23 3.32 10.04
C MET A 1 -17.25 2.15 10.11
N ASP A 2 -17.38 1.27 11.11
CA ASP A 2 -16.50 0.10 11.27
C ASP A 2 -16.52 -0.86 10.08
N PHE A 3 -17.67 -1.08 9.44
CA PHE A 3 -17.77 -1.97 8.28
C PHE A 3 -16.94 -1.49 7.07
N ILE A 4 -16.94 -0.18 6.77
CA ILE A 4 -16.15 0.40 5.67
C ILE A 4 -14.67 0.40 6.03
N LEU A 5 -14.34 0.73 7.28
CA LEU A 5 -12.96 0.74 7.78
C LEU A 5 -12.33 -0.65 7.87
N ASN A 6 -13.13 -1.68 8.13
CA ASN A 6 -12.70 -3.07 8.13
C ASN A 6 -12.60 -3.59 6.69
N GLY A 7 -13.57 -3.26 5.83
CA GLY A 7 -13.52 -3.63 4.41
C GLY A 7 -12.29 -3.06 3.68
N ILE A 8 -11.89 -1.81 3.96
CA ILE A 8 -10.65 -1.24 3.38
C ILE A 8 -9.41 -1.99 3.89
N GLN A 9 -9.39 -2.37 5.17
CA GLN A 9 -8.26 -3.11 5.75
C GLN A 9 -8.17 -4.52 5.16
N ASP A 10 -9.30 -5.19 4.91
CA ASP A 10 -9.35 -6.49 4.25
C ASP A 10 -8.88 -6.41 2.80
N ILE A 11 -9.28 -5.37 2.06
CA ILE A 11 -8.83 -5.14 0.67
C ILE A 11 -7.31 -4.91 0.64
N VAL A 12 -6.77 -4.12 1.57
CA VAL A 12 -5.32 -3.88 1.65
C VAL A 12 -4.56 -5.15 2.00
N ASN A 13 -5.07 -5.97 2.91
CA ASN A 13 -4.49 -7.27 3.23
C ASN A 13 -4.53 -8.23 2.03
N LEU A 14 -5.62 -8.21 1.27
CA LEU A 14 -5.75 -8.99 0.04
C LEU A 14 -4.75 -8.53 -1.03
N LEU A 15 -4.60 -7.22 -1.23
CA LEU A 15 -3.63 -6.64 -2.15
C LEU A 15 -2.20 -6.99 -1.74
N PHE A 16 -1.91 -6.94 -0.45
CA PHE A 16 -0.61 -7.33 0.09
C PHE A 16 -0.31 -8.82 -0.16
N LEU A 17 -1.27 -9.69 0.09
CA LEU A 17 -1.15 -11.12 -0.19
C LEU A 17 -0.96 -11.38 -1.70
N ALA A 18 -1.72 -10.69 -2.55
CA ALA A 18 -1.58 -10.77 -4.01
C ALA A 18 -0.19 -10.29 -4.46
N ALA A 19 0.35 -9.25 -3.85
CA ALA A 19 1.66 -8.72 -4.16
C ALA A 19 2.78 -9.69 -3.75
N ILE A 20 2.72 -10.28 -2.54
CA ILE A 20 3.67 -11.33 -2.12
C ILE A 20 3.61 -12.55 -3.05
N ILE A 21 2.41 -13.05 -3.34
CA ILE A 21 2.23 -14.20 -4.25
C ILE A 21 2.74 -13.86 -5.65
N GLY A 22 2.50 -12.63 -6.12
CA GLY A 22 3.04 -12.12 -7.38
C GLY A 22 4.57 -12.09 -7.38
N THR A 23 5.19 -11.51 -6.36
CA THR A 23 6.64 -11.42 -6.21
C THR A 23 7.29 -12.80 -6.15
N ILE A 24 6.70 -13.75 -5.42
CA ILE A 24 7.17 -15.15 -5.35
C ILE A 24 6.97 -15.86 -6.70
N GLY A 25 5.79 -15.73 -7.31
CA GLY A 25 5.46 -16.38 -8.58
C GLY A 25 6.33 -15.89 -9.74
N VAL A 26 6.54 -14.58 -9.85
CA VAL A 26 7.44 -13.98 -10.84
C VAL A 26 8.89 -14.40 -10.56
N SER A 27 9.32 -14.38 -9.30
CA SER A 27 10.68 -14.82 -8.93
C SER A 27 10.91 -16.29 -9.28
N TRP A 28 9.93 -17.16 -9.09
CA TRP A 28 10.02 -18.58 -9.45
C TRP A 28 10.07 -18.79 -10.97
N LEU A 29 9.25 -18.06 -11.74
CA LEU A 29 9.27 -18.06 -13.21
C LEU A 29 10.64 -17.61 -13.75
N TYR A 30 11.19 -16.53 -13.20
CA TYR A 30 12.50 -16.04 -13.57
C TYR A 30 13.61 -17.02 -13.15
N ALA A 31 13.54 -17.61 -11.96
CA ALA A 31 14.47 -18.64 -11.51
C ALA A 31 14.50 -19.84 -12.46
N HIS A 32 13.33 -20.31 -12.89
CA HIS A 32 13.23 -21.42 -13.82
C HIS A 32 13.79 -21.07 -15.21
N ARG A 33 13.57 -19.85 -15.70
CA ARG A 33 14.15 -19.39 -16.97
C ARG A 33 15.66 -19.19 -16.89
N LEU A 34 16.18 -18.62 -15.79
CA LEU A 34 17.61 -18.41 -15.57
C LEU A 34 18.37 -19.73 -15.47
N LYS A 35 17.85 -20.70 -14.71
CA LYS A 35 18.45 -22.03 -14.59
C LYS A 35 18.51 -22.75 -15.94
N LYS A 36 17.46 -22.62 -16.75
CA LYS A 36 17.36 -23.27 -18.06
C LYS A 36 18.26 -22.62 -19.14
N GLN A 37 18.46 -21.29 -19.08
CA GLN A 37 19.22 -20.58 -20.11
C GLN A 37 20.70 -20.39 -19.77
N HIS A 38 21.04 -20.21 -18.49
CA HIS A 38 22.38 -19.79 -18.08
C HIS A 38 23.02 -20.75 -17.05
N GLY A 39 22.31 -21.79 -16.60
CA GLY A 39 22.81 -22.73 -15.58
C GLY A 39 23.17 -22.06 -14.24
N SER A 40 22.72 -20.82 -14.05
CA SER A 40 23.09 -19.95 -12.93
C SER A 40 21.98 -19.94 -11.88
N ASP A 41 22.37 -19.93 -10.61
CA ASP A 41 21.43 -19.88 -9.50
C ASP A 41 20.74 -18.51 -9.42
N PHE A 42 19.43 -18.56 -9.18
CA PHE A 42 18.64 -17.36 -9.03
C PHE A 42 19.06 -16.59 -7.76
N PRO A 43 19.22 -15.25 -7.81
CA PRO A 43 19.65 -14.47 -6.67
C PRO A 43 18.52 -14.31 -5.63
N TRP A 44 18.21 -15.39 -4.93
CA TRP A 44 17.19 -15.47 -3.89
C TRP A 44 17.36 -14.41 -2.80
N ASN A 45 18.60 -13.97 -2.55
CA ASN A 45 18.89 -12.92 -1.59
C ASN A 45 18.25 -11.58 -1.97
N LYS A 46 18.19 -11.25 -3.28
CA LYS A 46 17.53 -10.04 -3.78
C LYS A 46 16.01 -10.15 -3.68
N THR A 47 15.46 -11.31 -4.01
CA THR A 47 14.01 -11.58 -3.86
C THR A 47 13.58 -11.51 -2.39
N ALA A 48 14.34 -12.12 -1.48
CA ALA A 48 14.09 -12.05 -0.05
C ALA A 48 14.14 -10.61 0.47
N MET A 49 15.07 -9.79 -0.04
CA MET A 49 15.15 -8.37 0.29
C MET A 49 13.91 -7.60 -0.19
N ILE A 50 13.43 -7.85 -1.41
CA ILE A 50 12.22 -7.21 -1.95
C ILE A 50 11.00 -7.57 -1.10
N VAL A 51 10.81 -8.87 -0.82
CA VAL A 51 9.72 -9.34 0.04
C VAL A 51 9.84 -8.74 1.46
N GLY A 52 11.05 -8.63 1.99
CA GLY A 52 11.30 -8.01 3.29
C GLY A 52 10.91 -6.53 3.33
N ILE A 53 11.25 -5.76 2.30
CA ILE A 53 10.84 -4.35 2.15
C ILE A 53 9.32 -4.24 2.01
N GLU A 54 8.71 -5.13 1.25
CA GLU A 54 7.26 -5.19 1.05
C GLU A 54 6.53 -5.43 2.38
N VAL A 55 7.02 -6.36 3.21
CA VAL A 55 6.50 -6.59 4.57
C VAL A 55 6.67 -5.36 5.47
N LEU A 56 7.84 -4.69 5.43
CA LEU A 56 8.06 -3.45 6.20
C LEU A 56 7.12 -2.33 5.78
N LEU A 57 6.89 -2.16 4.47
CA LEU A 57 5.94 -1.19 3.92
C LEU A 57 4.51 -1.50 4.38
N TRP A 58 4.12 -2.79 4.40
CA TRP A 58 2.80 -3.18 4.89
C TRP A 58 2.63 -2.91 6.38
N ILE A 59 3.61 -3.25 7.22
CA ILE A 59 3.58 -2.93 8.66
C ILE A 59 3.46 -1.41 8.86
N GLY A 60 4.28 -0.63 8.14
CA GLY A 60 4.22 0.83 8.17
C GLY A 60 2.86 1.36 7.75
N PHE A 61 2.27 0.78 6.69
CA PHE A 61 0.94 1.13 6.23
C PHE A 61 -0.14 0.74 7.24
N THR A 62 -0.07 -0.42 7.89
CA THR A 62 -1.03 -0.84 8.93
C THR A 62 -1.01 0.14 10.12
N ILE A 63 0.18 0.54 10.57
CA ILE A 63 0.33 1.53 11.64
C ILE A 63 -0.24 2.88 11.20
N PHE A 64 0.15 3.36 10.02
CA PHE A 64 -0.37 4.61 9.45
C PHE A 64 -1.89 4.59 9.30
N TRP A 65 -2.46 3.48 8.82
CA TRP A 65 -3.90 3.31 8.68
C TRP A 65 -4.62 3.32 10.03
N GLY A 66 -4.01 2.74 11.07
CA GLY A 66 -4.49 2.85 12.46
C GLY A 66 -4.56 4.31 12.94
N PHE A 67 -3.53 5.10 12.67
CA PHE A 67 -3.55 6.54 12.95
C PHE A 67 -4.62 7.28 12.15
N VAL A 68 -4.76 6.98 10.85
CA VAL A 68 -5.80 7.59 10.01
C VAL A 68 -7.19 7.25 10.55
N LYS A 69 -7.46 6.00 10.97
CA LYS A 69 -8.73 5.62 11.60
C LYS A 69 -9.03 6.45 12.85
N ALA A 70 -8.04 6.62 13.73
CA ALA A 70 -8.19 7.41 14.95
C ALA A 70 -8.43 8.91 14.69
N PHE A 71 -7.79 9.48 13.67
CA PHE A 71 -7.85 10.91 13.37
C PHE A 71 -8.68 11.26 12.12
N TRP A 72 -9.49 10.33 11.60
CA TRP A 72 -10.20 10.54 10.33
C TRP A 72 -11.20 11.70 10.43
N LEU A 73 -11.98 11.75 11.50
CA LEU A 73 -12.95 12.83 11.74
C LEU A 73 -12.29 14.23 11.74
N PRO A 74 -11.25 14.50 12.54
CA PRO A 74 -10.58 15.80 12.50
C PRO A 74 -9.93 16.11 11.15
N ILE A 75 -9.34 15.12 10.45
CA ILE A 75 -8.77 15.33 9.11
C ILE A 75 -9.84 15.75 8.10
N VAL A 76 -11.00 15.08 8.09
CA VAL A 76 -12.12 15.40 7.19
C VAL A 76 -12.69 16.77 7.52
N ILE A 77 -12.86 17.10 8.79
CA ILE A 77 -13.35 18.42 9.23
C ILE A 77 -12.40 19.52 8.76
N VAL A 78 -11.08 19.37 8.96
CA VAL A 78 -10.08 20.35 8.49
C VAL A 78 -10.08 20.47 6.97
N ALA A 79 -10.16 19.36 6.25
CA ALA A 79 -10.22 19.36 4.78
C ALA A 79 -11.47 20.08 4.27
N ILE A 80 -12.65 19.83 4.85
CA ILE A 80 -13.90 20.52 4.52
C ILE A 80 -13.76 22.02 4.81
N ILE A 81 -13.22 22.40 5.98
CA ILE A 81 -13.00 23.81 6.33
C ILE A 81 -12.06 24.49 5.33
N ALA A 82 -10.96 23.84 4.96
CA ALA A 82 -10.01 24.36 3.97
C ALA A 82 -10.67 24.56 2.59
N ILE A 83 -11.44 23.57 2.11
CA ILE A 83 -12.19 23.66 0.85
C ILE A 83 -13.21 24.80 0.90
N VAL A 84 -13.97 24.90 2.00
CA VAL A 84 -14.96 25.98 2.18
C VAL A 84 -14.29 27.34 2.21
N LEU A 85 -13.15 27.51 2.89
CA LEU A 85 -12.39 28.76 2.92
C LEU A 85 -11.86 29.15 1.53
N ILE A 86 -11.31 28.20 0.78
CA ILE A 86 -10.84 28.43 -0.59
C ILE A 86 -12.01 28.78 -1.52
N SER A 87 -13.14 28.06 -1.40
CA SER A 87 -14.34 28.29 -2.21
C SER A 87 -15.01 29.63 -1.90
N ARG A 88 -15.01 30.06 -0.63
CA ARG A 88 -15.46 31.39 -0.20
C ARG A 88 -14.57 32.51 -0.71
N LYS A 89 -13.24 32.31 -0.78
CA LYS A 89 -12.33 33.28 -1.41
C LYS A 89 -12.63 33.41 -2.90
N LYS A 90 -12.85 32.31 -3.63
CA LYS A 90 -13.13 32.37 -5.07
C LYS A 90 -14.41 33.15 -5.44
N ARG A 91 -15.45 33.13 -4.60
CA ARG A 91 -16.69 33.92 -4.86
C ARG A 91 -16.57 35.43 -4.60
N LYS A 92 -15.47 35.91 -3.99
CA LYS A 92 -15.26 37.34 -3.71
C LYS A 92 -14.41 38.07 -4.77
N TYR A 93 -13.85 37.33 -5.74
CA TYR A 93 -13.01 37.84 -6.81
C TYR A 93 -13.62 37.60 -8.22
N VAL A 94 -14.91 37.30 -8.28
CA VAL A 94 -15.71 37.25 -9.52
C VAL A 94 -16.72 38.38 -9.46
#